data_AF-A0A7X6YUF5-F1
#
_entry.id   AF-A0A7X6YUF5-F1
#
_cell.length_a   1.000
_cell.length_b   1.000
_cell.length_c   1.000
_cell.angle_alpha   90.00
_cell.angle_beta   90.00
_cell.angle_gamma   90.00
#
_symmetry.space_group_name_H-M   'P 1'
#
loop_
_entity.id
_entity.type
_entity.pdbx_description
1 polymer ?
#
loop_
_entity_poly.entity_id
_entity_poly.type
_entity_poly.pdbx_seq_one_letter_code
_entity_poly.pdbx_strand_id
1 'polypeptide(L)'
;SGNPGKMEYRGVLLQSGKEIFREGPFEEGTNNIGEFLAIVHALALLEKRKISLPVYSDSANALLWVKKKKCGTKLKESPQNAGLFELIRRAEQWLLNHSWNIPLYKWETKAWGEIPADFGRK
;
A
#
# COMPACT_ATOMS: atom_id res chain seq x y z
N SER A 1 12.21 -1.83 -8.88
CA SER A 1 12.23 -2.06 -7.43
C SER A 1 13.27 -1.13 -6.85
N GLY A 2 12.92 -0.33 -5.83
CA GLY A 2 13.87 0.57 -5.17
C GLY A 2 14.90 -0.19 -4.33
N ASN A 3 15.92 0.53 -3.83
CA ASN A 3 16.93 -0.04 -2.94
C ASN A 3 16.28 -0.44 -1.60
N PRO A 4 16.57 -1.64 -1.06
CA PRO A 4 16.06 -2.04 0.24
C PRO A 4 16.51 -1.08 1.35
N GLY A 5 15.60 -0.76 2.27
CA GLY A 5 15.85 0.14 3.39
C GLY A 5 14.67 0.17 4.34
N LYS A 6 14.68 1.12 5.29
CA LYS A 6 13.52 1.34 6.16
C LYS A 6 12.33 1.77 5.32
N MET A 7 11.22 1.07 5.50
CA MET A 7 10.00 1.31 4.75
C MET A 7 8.84 1.50 5.71
N GLU A 8 8.09 2.58 5.55
CA GLU A 8 6.82 2.82 6.24
C GLU A 8 5.77 3.20 5.19
N TYR A 9 4.50 3.00 5.53
CA TYR A 9 3.39 3.41 4.68
C TYR A 9 2.24 3.96 5.51
N ARG A 10 1.40 4.79 4.89
CA ARG A 10 0.26 5.42 5.55
C ARG A 10 -0.92 5.61 4.62
N GLY A 11 -2.09 5.82 5.20
CA GLY A 11 -3.29 6.28 4.51
C GLY A 11 -3.73 7.61 5.07
N VAL A 12 -4.16 8.52 4.19
CA VAL A 12 -4.69 9.84 4.57
C VAL A 12 -6.04 10.07 3.94
N LEU A 13 -6.93 10.79 4.62
CA LEU A 13 -8.18 11.27 4.03
C LEU A 13 -7.90 12.50 3.17
N LEU A 14 -8.16 12.42 1.86
CA LEU A 14 -7.87 13.50 0.92
C LEU A 14 -8.45 14.85 1.33
N GLN A 15 -9.70 14.87 1.83
CA GLN A 15 -10.39 16.13 2.17
C GLN A 15 -9.76 16.87 3.36
N SER A 16 -9.20 16.15 4.33
CA SER A 16 -8.69 16.76 5.58
C SER A 16 -7.19 16.63 5.76
N GLY A 17 -6.50 15.83 4.93
CA GLY A 17 -5.11 15.45 5.13
C GLY A 17 -4.88 14.56 6.36
N LYS A 18 -5.94 14.18 7.09
CA LYS A 18 -5.80 13.41 8.32
C LYS A 18 -5.29 12.00 8.03
N GLU A 19 -4.20 11.63 8.69
CA GLU A 19 -3.69 10.27 8.69
C GLU A 19 -4.68 9.33 9.41
N ILE A 20 -5.10 8.27 8.73
CA ILE A 20 -6.07 7.29 9.24
C ILE A 20 -5.41 5.98 9.65
N PHE A 21 -4.23 5.69 9.13
CA PHE A 21 -3.35 4.62 9.58
C PHE A 21 -1.91 4.91 9.13
N ARG A 22 -0.95 4.34 9.86
CA ARG A 22 0.47 4.28 9.51
C ARG A 22 1.04 2.97 10.01
N GLU A 23 1.91 2.35 9.23
CA GLU A 23 2.54 1.07 9.53
C GLU A 23 4.03 1.13 9.22
N GLY A 24 4.83 0.47 10.07
CA GLY A 24 6.29 0.49 10.03
C GLY A 24 6.93 1.37 11.12
N PRO A 25 8.25 1.63 11.03
CA PRO A 25 9.13 1.23 9.94
C PRO A 25 9.40 -0.28 9.94
N PHE A 26 9.37 -0.88 8.75
CA PHE A 26 9.86 -2.22 8.46
C PHE A 26 11.31 -2.14 8.01
N GLU A 27 12.13 -3.07 8.48
CA GLU A 27 13.52 -3.20 8.02
C GLU A 27 13.57 -3.91 6.65
N GLU A 28 14.56 -3.53 5.85
CA GLU A 28 14.81 -4.10 4.50
C GLU A 28 13.60 -4.15 3.55
N GLY A 29 12.71 -3.15 3.60
CA GLY A 29 11.59 -3.02 2.66
C GLY A 29 11.93 -2.22 1.40
N THR A 30 10.99 -2.14 0.45
CA THR A 30 11.09 -1.25 -0.73
C THR A 30 9.81 -0.44 -0.87
N ASN A 31 9.89 0.74 -1.51
CA ASN A 31 8.71 1.62 -1.68
C ASN A 31 7.53 0.89 -2.32
N ASN A 32 7.75 0.13 -3.40
CA ASN A 32 6.70 -0.64 -4.07
C ASN A 32 5.98 -1.63 -3.14
N ILE A 33 6.69 -2.22 -2.16
CA ILE A 33 6.06 -3.10 -1.17
C ILE A 33 5.17 -2.26 -0.24
N GLY A 34 5.67 -1.13 0.25
CA GLY A 34 4.89 -0.22 1.09
C GLY A 34 3.62 0.28 0.40
N GLU A 35 3.74 0.71 -0.85
CA GLU A 35 2.60 1.15 -1.68
C GLU A 35 1.57 0.03 -1.87
N PHE A 36 2.01 -1.20 -2.14
CA PHE A 36 1.13 -2.37 -2.25
C PHE A 36 0.39 -2.63 -0.94
N LEU A 37 1.12 -2.69 0.17
CA LEU A 37 0.53 -2.93 1.50
C LEU A 37 -0.41 -1.81 1.93
N ALA A 38 -0.12 -0.56 1.58
CA ALA A 38 -0.98 0.58 1.86
C ALA A 38 -2.35 0.45 1.17
N ILE A 39 -2.37 0.05 -0.11
CA ILE A 39 -3.62 -0.16 -0.85
C ILE A 39 -4.43 -1.29 -0.20
N VAL A 40 -3.79 -2.43 0.09
CA VAL A 40 -4.50 -3.57 0.70
C VAL A 40 -5.03 -3.23 2.09
N HIS A 41 -4.25 -2.50 2.91
CA HIS A 41 -4.69 -2.00 4.21
C HIS A 41 -5.91 -1.08 4.05
N ALA A 42 -5.88 -0.12 3.12
CA ALA A 42 -7.01 0.76 2.89
C ALA A 42 -8.28 0.00 2.50
N LEU A 43 -8.18 -0.97 1.57
CA LEU A 43 -9.31 -1.80 1.16
C LEU A 43 -9.89 -2.61 2.32
N ALA A 44 -9.02 -3.29 3.10
CA ALA A 44 -9.42 -4.06 4.27
C ALA A 44 -10.08 -3.20 5.36
N LEU A 45 -9.54 -2.00 5.60
CA LEU A 45 -10.08 -1.07 6.58
C LEU A 45 -11.46 -0.56 6.17
N LEU A 46 -11.62 -0.19 4.90
CA LEU A 46 -12.87 0.33 4.35
C LEU A 46 -13.96 -0.75 4.33
N GLU A 47 -13.63 -1.98 3.92
CA GLU A 47 -14.56 -3.12 3.97
C GLU A 47 -15.00 -3.39 5.42
N LYS A 48 -14.06 -3.49 6.37
CA LYS A 48 -14.35 -3.72 7.79
C LYS A 48 -15.29 -2.65 8.37
N ARG A 49 -15.13 -1.40 7.94
CA ARG A 49 -15.96 -0.27 8.37
C ARG A 49 -17.25 -0.12 7.57
N LYS A 50 -17.45 -0.92 6.52
CA LYS A 50 -18.59 -0.83 5.58
C LYS A 50 -18.68 0.55 4.92
N ILE A 51 -17.54 1.12 4.53
CA ILE A 51 -17.41 2.43 3.88
C ILE A 51 -16.92 2.23 2.44
N SER A 52 -17.56 2.90 1.49
CA SER A 52 -17.23 2.81 0.06
C SER A 52 -16.53 4.06 -0.48
N LEU A 53 -15.47 4.51 0.20
CA LEU A 53 -14.65 5.63 -0.27
C LEU A 53 -13.62 5.15 -1.31
N PRO A 54 -13.35 5.91 -2.37
CA PRO A 54 -12.33 5.54 -3.35
C PRO A 54 -10.93 5.55 -2.72
N VAL A 55 -10.09 4.60 -3.15
CA VAL A 55 -8.68 4.53 -2.80
C VAL A 55 -7.84 5.02 -3.97
N TYR A 56 -6.88 5.91 -3.70
CA TYR A 56 -5.94 6.41 -4.69
C TYR A 56 -4.53 5.92 -4.38
N SER A 57 -3.78 5.60 -5.43
CA SER A 57 -2.33 5.37 -5.35
C SER A 57 -1.68 5.94 -6.59
N ASP A 58 -0.52 6.58 -6.45
CA ASP A 58 0.30 7.02 -7.58
C ASP A 58 1.22 5.91 -8.11
N SER A 59 1.23 4.73 -7.49
CA SER A 59 2.07 3.61 -7.90
C SER A 59 1.38 2.66 -8.87
N ALA A 60 1.80 2.72 -10.14
CA ALA A 60 1.34 1.77 -11.16
C ALA A 60 1.72 0.31 -10.83
N ASN A 61 2.87 0.10 -10.19
CA ASN A 61 3.32 -1.23 -9.78
C ASN A 61 2.42 -1.82 -8.69
N ALA A 62 2.12 -1.03 -7.65
CA ALA A 62 1.28 -1.47 -6.55
C ALA A 62 -0.15 -1.77 -7.01
N LEU A 63 -0.73 -0.89 -7.85
CA LEU A 63 -2.04 -1.11 -8.47
C LEU A 63 -2.07 -2.41 -9.29
N LEU A 64 -1.02 -2.68 -10.08
CA LEU A 64 -0.90 -3.91 -10.84
C LEU A 64 -0.80 -5.14 -9.93
N TRP A 65 -0.07 -5.07 -8.83
CA TRP A 65 0.07 -6.17 -7.86
C TRP A 65 -1.24 -6.46 -7.12
N VAL A 66 -2.00 -5.43 -6.75
CA VAL A 66 -3.35 -5.59 -6.18
C VAL A 66 -4.29 -6.25 -7.19
N LYS A 67 -4.30 -5.78 -8.45
CA LYS A 67 -5.09 -6.40 -9.53
C LYS A 67 -4.73 -7.87 -9.74
N LYS A 68 -3.44 -8.22 -9.64
CA LYS A 68 -2.95 -9.60 -9.74
C LYS A 68 -3.10 -10.41 -8.44
N LYS A 69 -3.54 -9.79 -7.35
CA LYS A 69 -3.59 -10.37 -6.00
C LYS A 69 -2.24 -10.97 -5.54
N LYS A 70 -1.12 -10.41 -6.02
CA LYS A 70 0.23 -10.93 -5.81
C LYS A 70 1.26 -9.80 -5.77
N CYS A 71 2.05 -9.75 -4.69
CA CYS A 71 3.19 -8.86 -4.58
C CYS A 71 4.33 -9.37 -5.48
N GLY A 72 4.67 -8.60 -6.52
CA GLY A 72 5.73 -8.93 -7.47
C GLY A 72 7.13 -8.49 -7.03
N THR A 73 7.42 -8.54 -5.73
CA THR A 73 8.74 -8.14 -5.21
C THR A 73 9.85 -9.12 -5.65
N LYS A 74 11.07 -8.59 -5.83
CA LYS A 74 12.30 -9.39 -6.04
C LYS A 74 13.19 -9.42 -4.80
N LEU A 75 12.76 -8.77 -3.72
CA LEU A 75 13.46 -8.82 -2.43
C LEU A 75 13.52 -10.27 -1.95
N LYS A 76 14.65 -10.68 -1.37
CA LYS A 76 14.78 -12.01 -0.77
C LYS A 76 14.35 -11.95 0.68
N GLU A 77 13.61 -12.95 1.12
CA GLU A 77 13.23 -13.10 2.53
C GLU A 77 14.50 -13.37 3.37
N SER A 78 14.61 -12.68 4.49
CA SER A 78 15.70 -12.72 5.46
C SER A 78 15.11 -12.69 6.87
N PRO A 79 15.86 -13.09 7.91
CA PRO A 79 15.42 -12.91 9.30
C PRO A 79 15.05 -11.45 9.63
N GLN A 80 15.70 -10.48 8.99
CA GLN A 80 15.50 -9.04 9.20
C GLN A 80 14.15 -8.55 8.66
N ASN A 81 13.67 -9.12 7.54
CA ASN A 81 12.41 -8.74 6.91
C ASN A 81 11.28 -9.78 7.04
N ALA A 82 11.44 -10.79 7.89
CA ALA A 82 10.45 -11.85 8.09
C ALA A 82 9.05 -11.30 8.43
N GLY A 83 8.97 -10.26 9.27
CA GLY A 83 7.70 -9.60 9.60
C GLY A 83 7.05 -8.90 8.40
N LEU A 84 7.86 -8.34 7.49
CA LEU A 84 7.36 -7.72 6.26
C LEU A 84 6.82 -8.77 5.29
N PHE A 85 7.53 -9.90 5.13
CA PHE A 85 7.06 -11.00 4.27
C PHE A 85 5.81 -11.67 4.82
N GLU A 86 5.67 -11.77 6.14
CA GLU A 86 4.42 -12.23 6.75
C GLU A 86 3.25 -11.28 6.47
N LEU A 87 3.49 -9.97 6.54
CA LEU A 87 2.49 -8.98 6.18
C LEU A 87 2.11 -9.04 4.69
N ILE A 88 3.07 -9.29 3.79
CA ILE A 88 2.81 -9.55 2.37
C ILE A 88 1.91 -10.77 2.19
N ARG A 89 2.24 -11.91 2.83
CA ARG A 89 1.45 -13.14 2.75
C ARG A 89 0.00 -12.89 3.22
N ARG A 90 -0.18 -12.20 4.34
CA ARG A 90 -1.50 -11.83 4.86
C ARG A 90 -2.27 -10.92 3.90
N ALA A 91 -1.60 -9.95 3.28
CA ALA A 91 -2.22 -9.07 2.29
C ALA A 91 -2.67 -9.84 1.03
N GLU A 92 -1.84 -10.73 0.50
CA GLU A 92 -2.19 -11.60 -0.63
C GLU A 92 -3.38 -12.52 -0.28
N GLN A 93 -3.37 -13.15 0.90
CA GLN A 93 -4.47 -13.98 1.37
C GLN A 93 -5.77 -13.19 1.53
N TRP A 94 -5.70 -11.96 2.04
CA TRP A 94 -6.88 -11.11 2.15
C TRP A 94 -7.47 -10.82 0.75
N LEU A 95 -6.63 -10.43 -0.22
CA LEU A 95 -7.06 -10.17 -1.60
C LEU A 95 -7.70 -11.40 -2.28
N LEU A 96 -7.20 -12.60 -2.00
CA LEU A 96 -7.74 -13.84 -2.57
C LEU A 96 -9.10 -14.21 -1.99
N ASN A 97 -9.31 -13.97 -0.69
CA ASN A 97 -10.50 -14.44 0.04
C ASN A 97 -11.61 -13.39 0.20
N HIS A 98 -11.36 -12.13 -0.20
CA HIS A 98 -12.32 -11.04 -0.10
C HIS A 98 -12.64 -10.45 -1.48
N SER A 99 -13.87 -9.95 -1.60
CA SER A 99 -14.36 -9.23 -2.77
C SER A 99 -14.83 -7.86 -2.30
N TRP A 100 -14.38 -6.81 -2.96
CA TRP A 100 -14.73 -5.44 -2.61
C TRP A 100 -15.30 -4.70 -3.82
N ASN A 101 -16.21 -3.77 -3.55
CA ASN A 101 -16.74 -2.82 -4.54
C ASN A 101 -16.17 -1.41 -4.37
N ILE A 102 -15.04 -1.30 -3.67
CA ILE A 102 -14.33 -0.03 -3.44
C ILE A 102 -13.58 0.37 -4.72
N PRO A 103 -13.83 1.56 -5.30
CA PRO A 103 -13.09 2.04 -6.46
C PRO A 103 -11.61 2.25 -6.12
N LEU A 104 -10.72 1.80 -7.02
CA LEU A 104 -9.28 1.95 -6.89
C LEU A 104 -8.74 2.70 -8.12
N TYR A 105 -8.14 3.86 -7.90
CA TYR A 105 -7.72 4.79 -8.95
C TYR A 105 -6.22 5.09 -8.91
N LYS A 106 -5.68 5.37 -10.10
CA LYS A 106 -4.36 5.98 -10.25
C LYS A 106 -4.45 7.46 -9.88
N TRP A 107 -3.56 7.90 -9.00
CA TRP A 107 -3.34 9.32 -8.75
C TRP A 107 -2.47 9.91 -9.86
N GLU A 108 -2.94 10.96 -10.53
CA GLU A 108 -2.24 11.60 -11.65
C GLU A 108 -1.27 12.67 -11.15
N THR A 109 -0.10 12.25 -10.64
CA THR A 109 0.91 13.12 -10.01
C THR A 109 1.30 14.32 -10.87
N LYS A 110 1.34 14.16 -12.20
CA LYS A 110 1.66 15.27 -13.13
C LYS A 110 0.60 16.37 -13.16
N ALA A 111 -0.68 16.01 -12.97
CA ALA A 111 -1.79 16.94 -13.04
C ALA A 111 -2.19 17.48 -11.66
N TRP A 112 -2.03 16.67 -10.61
CA TRP A 112 -2.55 16.97 -9.26
C TRP A 112 -1.46 17.22 -8.22
N GLY A 113 -0.18 17.12 -8.60
CA GLY A 113 0.94 17.19 -7.67
C GLY A 113 1.17 15.88 -6.91
N GLU A 114 2.11 15.92 -5.96
CA GLU A 114 2.42 14.77 -5.11
C GLU A 114 1.19 14.29 -4.34
N ILE A 115 1.05 12.97 -4.21
CA ILE A 115 -0.09 12.40 -3.48
C ILE A 115 -0.02 12.85 -2.01
N PRO A 116 -1.14 13.24 -1.37
CA PRO A 116 -1.12 13.72 0.02
C PRO A 116 -0.58 12.72 1.06
N ALA A 117 -0.52 11.44 0.71
CA ALA A 117 0.08 10.38 1.55
C ALA A 117 1.61 10.32 1.46
N ASP A 118 2.25 11.02 0.51
CA ASP A 118 3.70 11.06 0.35
C ASP A 118 4.37 11.64 1.61
N PHE A 119 5.58 11.14 1.94
CA PHE A 119 6.30 11.56 3.13
C PHE A 119 7.19 12.80 2.92
N GLY A 120 7.34 13.29 1.68
CA GLY A 120 8.11 14.49 1.35
C GLY A 120 9.62 14.34 1.53
N ARG A 121 10.16 13.12 1.47
CA ARG A 121 11.59 12.81 1.73
C ARG A 121 12.39 12.54 0.44
N LYS A 122 12.07 13.25 -0.65
CA LYS A 122 12.76 13.10 -1.96
C LYS A 122 14.02 13.94 -2.04
#